data_AF-A0A4R3JM94-F1
#
_entry.id   AF-A0A4R3JM94-F1
#
_cell.length_a   1.000
_cell.length_b   1.000
_cell.length_c   1.000
_cell.angle_alpha   90.00
_cell.angle_beta   90.00
_cell.angle_gamma   90.00
#
_symmetry.space_group_name_H-M   'P 1'
#
loop_
_entity.id
_entity.type
_entity.pdbx_description
1 polymer ?
#
loop_
_entity_poly.entity_id
_entity_poly.type
_entity_poly.pdbx_seq_one_letter_code
_entity_poly.pdbx_strand_id
1 'polypeptide(L)'
;MLEDKYLEILEKQDWSVSSYADDGRVEFEKYSPAGEDFSVCVNVENFPEAVMEYYESFDIDDHVEMWIEARKNGVSGVPPTRTLVADAEAIDDMLEHLAYALVNTEVPEQSTWYVEKWYDEDLINALKEIGVTVSKENIERLKLECLHIFDDKSVRNEMLVDKAREIFNSQMHRENYELPDCVSSKDTENGEK
;
A
#
# COMPACT_ATOMS: atom_id res chain seq x y z
N MET A 1 -14.96 -6.01 -17.41
CA MET A 1 -14.64 -7.24 -16.65
C MET A 1 -13.30 -7.04 -15.98
N LEU A 2 -13.07 -7.69 -14.84
CA LEU A 2 -11.80 -7.56 -14.10
C LEU A 2 -10.63 -8.23 -14.84
N GLU A 3 -9.43 -7.72 -14.62
CA GLU A 3 -8.18 -8.36 -15.05
C GLU A 3 -7.88 -9.62 -14.23
N ASP A 4 -7.25 -10.62 -14.85
CA ASP A 4 -6.92 -11.92 -14.22
C ASP A 4 -6.15 -11.75 -12.90
N LYS A 5 -5.22 -10.79 -12.84
CA LYS A 5 -4.43 -10.50 -11.63
C LYS A 5 -5.28 -10.13 -10.41
N TYR A 6 -6.41 -9.44 -10.61
CA TYR A 6 -7.32 -9.08 -9.52
C TYR A 6 -8.20 -10.27 -9.13
N LEU A 7 -8.60 -11.09 -10.10
CA LEU A 7 -9.34 -12.33 -9.84
C LEU A 7 -8.52 -13.29 -8.97
N GLU A 8 -7.23 -13.46 -9.26
CA GLU A 8 -6.31 -14.28 -8.45
C GLU A 8 -6.21 -13.79 -6.99
N ILE A 9 -6.25 -12.48 -6.76
CA ILE A 9 -6.21 -11.88 -5.41
C ILE A 9 -7.51 -12.13 -4.66
N LEU A 10 -8.65 -11.94 -5.32
CA LEU A 10 -9.98 -12.23 -4.76
C LEU A 10 -10.06 -13.71 -4.35
N GLU A 11 -9.73 -14.63 -5.26
CA GLU A 11 -9.78 -16.07 -5.02
C GLU A 11 -8.84 -16.50 -3.88
N LYS A 12 -7.61 -15.95 -3.81
CA LYS A 12 -6.65 -16.25 -2.73
C LYS A 12 -7.16 -15.84 -1.34
N GLN A 13 -8.06 -14.87 -1.29
CA GLN A 13 -8.69 -14.37 -0.08
C GLN A 13 -10.13 -14.90 0.08
N ASP A 14 -10.50 -15.94 -0.66
CA ASP A 14 -11.84 -16.56 -0.75
C ASP A 14 -13.01 -15.59 -1.03
N TRP A 15 -12.74 -14.49 -1.73
CA TRP A 15 -13.79 -13.67 -2.33
C TRP A 15 -14.20 -14.26 -3.68
N SER A 16 -15.50 -14.20 -3.99
CA SER A 16 -16.06 -14.73 -5.23
C SER A 16 -16.77 -13.63 -6.00
N VAL A 17 -16.50 -13.49 -7.30
CA VAL A 17 -17.27 -12.58 -8.16
C VAL A 17 -18.66 -13.18 -8.41
N SER A 18 -19.70 -12.46 -8.02
CA SER A 18 -21.09 -12.91 -8.14
C SER A 18 -21.74 -12.41 -9.42
N SER A 19 -21.50 -11.15 -9.81
CA SER A 19 -22.08 -10.57 -11.03
C SER A 19 -21.30 -9.40 -11.61
N TYR A 20 -21.59 -9.07 -12.88
CA TYR A 20 -21.14 -7.84 -13.53
C TYR A 20 -22.38 -7.05 -13.97
N ALA A 21 -22.45 -5.79 -13.57
CA ALA A 21 -23.54 -4.90 -13.95
C ALA A 21 -23.25 -4.23 -15.30
N ASP A 22 -24.31 -3.90 -16.04
CA ASP A 22 -24.23 -3.24 -17.35
C ASP A 22 -23.67 -1.80 -17.27
N ASP A 23 -23.61 -1.23 -16.07
CA ASP A 23 -23.07 0.11 -15.81
C ASP A 23 -21.57 0.12 -15.51
N GLY A 24 -20.89 -1.02 -15.66
CA GLY A 24 -19.44 -1.12 -15.47
C GLY A 24 -19.02 -1.45 -14.03
N ARG A 25 -19.96 -1.83 -13.16
CA ARG A 25 -19.66 -2.31 -11.81
C ARG A 25 -19.52 -3.84 -11.76
N VAL A 26 -18.82 -4.30 -10.74
CA VAL A 26 -18.69 -5.71 -10.37
C VAL A 26 -19.21 -5.89 -8.96
N GLU A 27 -19.94 -6.97 -8.74
CA GLU A 27 -20.33 -7.43 -7.41
C GLU A 27 -19.52 -8.68 -7.06
N PHE A 28 -18.96 -8.71 -5.86
CA PHE A 28 -18.25 -9.85 -5.32
C PHE A 28 -18.57 -10.01 -3.83
N GLU A 29 -18.49 -11.24 -3.34
CA GLU A 29 -19.04 -11.63 -2.06
C GLU A 29 -18.12 -12.57 -1.29
N LYS A 30 -18.28 -12.57 0.04
CA LYS A 30 -17.64 -13.49 0.96
C LYS A 30 -18.47 -13.57 2.24
N TYR A 31 -18.53 -14.76 2.84
CA TYR A 31 -19.19 -14.91 4.13
C TYR A 31 -18.36 -14.32 5.27
N SER A 32 -19.00 -13.53 6.13
CA SER A 32 -18.42 -13.08 7.39
C SER A 32 -18.33 -14.22 8.42
N PRO A 33 -17.53 -14.08 9.50
CA PRO A 33 -17.47 -15.07 10.58
C PRO A 33 -18.81 -15.40 11.24
N ALA A 34 -19.73 -14.45 11.36
CA ALA A 34 -21.08 -14.69 11.89
C ALA A 34 -22.06 -15.24 10.83
N GLY A 35 -21.60 -15.41 9.59
CA GLY A 35 -22.37 -15.97 8.48
C GLY A 35 -23.22 -14.94 7.73
N GLU A 36 -22.89 -13.65 7.83
CA GLU A 36 -23.43 -12.65 6.90
C GLU A 36 -22.94 -12.97 5.49
N ASP A 37 -23.85 -12.96 4.53
CA ASP A 37 -23.52 -13.01 3.11
C ASP A 37 -23.15 -11.58 2.68
N PHE A 38 -21.88 -11.21 2.85
CA PHE A 38 -21.41 -9.85 2.66
C PHE A 38 -20.97 -9.65 1.20
N SER A 39 -21.57 -8.68 0.52
CA SER A 39 -21.24 -8.33 -0.85
C SER A 39 -20.79 -6.88 -1.00
N VAL A 40 -19.89 -6.66 -1.96
CA VAL A 40 -19.31 -5.36 -2.31
C VAL A 40 -19.59 -5.09 -3.78
N CYS A 41 -20.07 -3.89 -4.10
CA CYS A 41 -20.39 -3.47 -5.46
C CYS A 41 -19.63 -2.19 -5.82
N VAL A 42 -18.62 -2.30 -6.69
CA VAL A 42 -17.71 -1.20 -7.05
C VAL A 42 -17.44 -1.14 -8.54
N ASN A 43 -16.87 -0.03 -9.00
CA ASN A 43 -16.51 0.14 -10.41
C ASN A 43 -15.37 -0.81 -10.82
N VAL A 44 -15.47 -1.38 -12.02
CA VAL A 44 -14.38 -2.15 -12.64
C VAL A 44 -13.23 -1.25 -13.08
N GLU A 45 -13.56 -0.04 -13.54
CA GLU A 45 -12.55 0.98 -13.85
C GLU A 45 -11.87 1.44 -12.55
N ASN A 46 -10.54 1.38 -12.51
CA ASN A 46 -9.73 1.63 -11.31
C ASN A 46 -10.11 0.75 -10.11
N PHE A 47 -10.36 -0.53 -10.34
CA PHE A 47 -10.84 -1.48 -9.34
C PHE A 47 -10.10 -1.44 -7.98
N PRO A 48 -8.75 -1.42 -7.91
CA PRO A 48 -8.06 -1.32 -6.62
C PRO A 48 -8.39 -0.05 -5.83
N GLU A 49 -8.48 1.09 -6.50
CA GLU A 49 -8.86 2.37 -5.89
C GLU A 49 -10.31 2.33 -5.41
N ALA A 50 -11.21 1.78 -6.23
CA ALA A 50 -12.63 1.68 -5.89
C ALA A 50 -12.90 0.76 -4.69
N VAL A 51 -12.11 -0.32 -4.53
CA VAL A 51 -12.18 -1.18 -3.33
C VAL A 51 -11.58 -0.48 -2.11
N MET A 52 -10.48 0.27 -2.29
CA MET A 52 -9.90 1.09 -1.20
C MET A 52 -10.88 2.15 -0.72
N GLU A 53 -11.53 2.89 -1.63
CA GLU A 53 -12.58 3.86 -1.29
C GLU A 53 -13.75 3.21 -0.55
N TYR A 54 -14.17 2.00 -0.97
CA TYR A 54 -15.22 1.26 -0.28
C TYR A 54 -14.80 0.95 1.16
N TYR A 55 -13.59 0.40 1.34
CA TYR A 55 -13.01 0.12 2.66
C TYR A 55 -12.93 1.37 3.54
N GLU A 56 -12.35 2.47 3.05
CA GLU A 56 -12.22 3.72 3.81
C GLU A 56 -13.58 4.34 4.21
N SER A 57 -14.64 4.00 3.49
CA SER A 57 -16.00 4.46 3.77
C SER A 57 -16.81 3.52 4.67
N PHE A 58 -16.29 2.32 4.97
CA PHE A 58 -16.99 1.34 5.78
C PHE A 58 -17.03 1.80 7.24
N ASP A 59 -18.24 1.96 7.78
CA ASP A 59 -18.44 2.37 9.17
C ASP A 59 -19.04 1.20 9.96
N ILE A 60 -18.26 0.73 10.94
CA ILE A 60 -18.60 -0.41 11.80
C ILE A 60 -19.89 -0.14 12.57
N ASP A 61 -20.08 1.07 13.11
CA ASP A 61 -21.24 1.40 13.92
C ASP A 61 -22.51 1.45 13.05
N ASP A 62 -22.45 2.09 11.88
CA ASP A 62 -23.57 2.14 10.93
C ASP A 62 -23.97 0.72 10.45
N HIS A 63 -22.99 -0.14 10.15
CA HIS A 63 -23.25 -1.54 9.75
C HIS A 63 -23.92 -2.35 10.87
N VAL A 64 -23.48 -2.16 12.12
CA VAL A 64 -24.09 -2.79 13.30
C VAL A 64 -25.51 -2.26 13.53
N GLU A 65 -25.74 -0.96 13.41
CA GLU A 65 -27.05 -0.33 13.60
C GLU A 65 -28.07 -0.84 12.58
N MET A 66 -27.67 -0.97 11.31
CA MET A 66 -28.49 -1.55 10.24
C MET A 66 -29.05 -2.93 10.65
N TRP A 67 -28.19 -3.85 11.12
CA TRP A 67 -28.63 -5.18 11.54
C TRP A 67 -29.46 -5.18 12.82
N ILE A 68 -29.17 -4.29 13.77
CA ILE A 68 -30.01 -4.10 14.96
C ILE A 68 -31.42 -3.66 14.57
N GLU A 69 -31.56 -2.75 13.61
CA GLU A 69 -32.85 -2.31 13.08
C GLU A 69 -33.56 -3.45 12.33
N ALA A 70 -32.86 -4.17 11.46
CA ALA A 70 -33.41 -5.33 10.74
C ALA A 70 -33.98 -6.38 11.71
N ARG A 71 -33.25 -6.69 12.79
CA ARG A 71 -33.71 -7.60 13.85
C ARG A 71 -34.97 -7.09 14.55
N LYS A 72 -35.03 -5.79 14.87
CA LYS A 72 -36.24 -5.16 15.47
C LYS A 72 -37.44 -5.20 14.51
N ASN A 73 -37.18 -5.13 13.21
CA ASN A 73 -38.17 -5.21 12.14
C ASN A 73 -38.54 -6.65 11.74
N GLY A 74 -38.01 -7.67 12.45
CA GLY A 74 -38.44 -9.06 12.34
C GLY A 74 -37.60 -9.93 11.40
N VAL A 75 -36.43 -9.46 10.95
CA VAL A 75 -35.47 -10.32 10.24
C VAL A 75 -34.98 -11.42 11.20
N SER A 76 -35.23 -12.67 10.81
CA SER A 76 -34.87 -13.84 11.60
C SER A 76 -33.40 -14.19 11.40
N GLY A 77 -32.75 -14.73 12.44
CA GLY A 77 -31.37 -15.20 12.38
C GLY A 77 -30.32 -14.12 12.65
N VAL A 78 -30.71 -12.85 12.84
CA VAL A 78 -29.77 -11.79 13.17
C VAL A 78 -29.12 -12.05 14.55
N PRO A 79 -27.78 -12.13 14.63
CA PRO A 79 -27.05 -12.38 15.88
C PRO A 79 -27.32 -11.34 16.99
N PRO A 80 -26.99 -11.63 18.26
CA PRO A 80 -27.04 -10.63 19.33
C PRO A 80 -26.02 -9.52 19.08
N THR A 81 -26.25 -8.34 19.65
CA THR A 81 -25.46 -7.12 19.35
C THR A 81 -23.95 -7.28 19.54
N ARG A 82 -23.48 -8.00 20.56
CA ARG A 82 -22.03 -8.24 20.72
C ARG A 82 -21.42 -9.05 19.58
N THR A 83 -22.19 -9.99 19.01
CA THR A 83 -21.74 -10.77 17.85
C THR A 83 -21.74 -9.91 16.59
N LEU A 84 -22.71 -9.02 16.42
CA LEU A 84 -22.73 -8.07 15.30
C LEU A 84 -21.50 -7.14 15.32
N VAL A 85 -21.14 -6.61 16.49
CA VAL A 85 -19.94 -5.74 16.61
C VAL A 85 -18.68 -6.51 16.22
N ALA A 86 -18.48 -7.70 16.78
CA ALA A 86 -17.30 -8.52 16.45
C ALA A 86 -17.27 -8.95 14.97
N ASP A 87 -18.45 -9.12 14.35
CA ASP A 87 -18.54 -9.47 12.94
C ASP A 87 -18.24 -8.27 12.03
N ALA A 88 -18.74 -7.09 12.38
CA ALA A 88 -18.45 -5.85 11.65
C ALA A 88 -16.96 -5.48 11.74
N GLU A 89 -16.32 -5.65 12.90
CA GLU A 89 -14.85 -5.52 13.04
C GLU A 89 -14.11 -6.53 12.14
N ALA A 90 -14.59 -7.78 12.05
CA ALA A 90 -13.97 -8.77 11.17
C ALA A 90 -14.21 -8.48 9.68
N ILE A 91 -15.34 -7.89 9.30
CA ILE A 91 -15.60 -7.42 7.94
C ILE A 91 -14.66 -6.26 7.59
N ASP A 92 -14.43 -5.33 8.52
CA ASP A 92 -13.46 -4.24 8.36
C ASP A 92 -12.04 -4.79 8.08
N ASP A 93 -11.57 -5.73 8.90
CA ASP A 93 -10.29 -6.43 8.70
C ASP A 93 -10.22 -7.16 7.33
N MET A 94 -11.33 -7.81 6.92
CA MET A 94 -11.43 -8.50 5.63
C MET A 94 -11.35 -7.54 4.44
N LEU A 95 -11.97 -6.36 4.55
CA LEU A 95 -11.94 -5.30 3.55
C LEU A 95 -10.55 -4.67 3.48
N GLU A 96 -9.93 -4.38 4.62
CA GLU A 96 -8.57 -3.83 4.73
C GLU A 96 -7.57 -4.74 3.98
N HIS A 97 -7.55 -6.02 4.34
CA HIS A 97 -6.66 -7.01 3.71
C HIS A 97 -6.85 -7.09 2.19
N LEU A 98 -8.10 -7.04 1.72
CA LEU A 98 -8.39 -7.07 0.29
C LEU A 98 -7.90 -5.81 -0.41
N ALA A 99 -8.26 -4.63 0.12
CA ALA A 99 -7.93 -3.34 -0.46
C ALA A 99 -6.41 -3.18 -0.63
N TYR A 100 -5.62 -3.46 0.42
CA TYR A 100 -4.18 -3.36 0.34
C TYR A 100 -3.54 -4.40 -0.58
N ALA A 101 -4.07 -5.63 -0.64
CA ALA A 101 -3.54 -6.63 -1.58
C ALA A 101 -3.73 -6.20 -3.05
N LEU A 102 -4.86 -5.56 -3.36
CA LEU A 102 -5.17 -5.05 -4.69
C LEU A 102 -4.27 -3.86 -5.05
N VAL A 103 -4.13 -2.88 -4.15
CA VAL A 103 -3.26 -1.70 -4.39
C VAL A 103 -1.79 -2.10 -4.55
N ASN A 104 -1.31 -3.05 -3.76
CA ASN A 104 0.08 -3.53 -3.85
C ASN A 104 0.38 -4.29 -5.16
N THR A 105 -0.64 -4.74 -5.88
CA THR A 105 -0.49 -5.40 -7.19
C THR A 105 -0.32 -4.39 -8.33
N GLU A 106 -0.77 -3.15 -8.15
CA GLU A 106 -0.58 -2.06 -9.11
C GLU A 106 0.81 -1.42 -9.04
N VAL A 107 1.67 -1.82 -8.09
CA VAL A 107 3.07 -1.35 -8.08
C VAL A 107 3.73 -1.91 -9.35
N PRO A 108 3.95 -1.10 -10.39
CA PRO A 108 4.44 -1.62 -11.63
C PRO A 108 5.84 -2.16 -11.37
N GLU A 109 6.21 -3.20 -12.10
CA GLU A 109 7.59 -3.70 -12.21
C GLU A 109 8.48 -2.65 -12.94
N GLN A 110 8.33 -1.36 -12.62
CA GLN A 110 9.23 -0.29 -13.01
C GLN A 110 10.54 -0.48 -12.28
N SER A 111 11.42 -1.32 -12.85
CA SER A 111 12.85 -1.48 -12.49
C SER A 111 13.15 -1.04 -11.06
N THR A 112 12.51 -1.69 -10.08
CA THR A 112 12.72 -1.40 -8.68
C THR A 112 14.13 -1.89 -8.38
N TRP A 113 15.12 -1.00 -8.48
CA TRP A 113 16.52 -1.32 -8.13
C TRP A 113 16.64 -1.72 -6.65
N TYR A 114 15.62 -1.43 -5.86
CA TYR A 114 15.46 -1.80 -4.46
C TYR A 114 14.02 -2.23 -4.17
N VAL A 115 13.87 -3.37 -3.50
CA VAL A 115 12.63 -3.84 -2.87
C VAL A 115 12.94 -4.01 -1.39
N GLU A 116 12.14 -3.39 -0.53
CA GLU A 116 12.25 -3.55 0.92
C GLU A 116 11.73 -4.93 1.31
N LYS A 117 12.64 -5.89 1.47
CA LYS A 117 12.32 -7.25 1.88
C LYS A 117 12.50 -7.40 3.38
N TRP A 118 11.46 -7.87 4.04
CA TRP A 118 11.46 -8.21 5.45
C TRP A 118 11.75 -9.71 5.61
N TYR A 119 12.59 -10.04 6.57
CA TYR A 119 12.79 -11.43 6.98
C TYR A 119 12.03 -11.66 8.28
N ASP A 120 11.37 -12.81 8.41
CA ASP A 120 10.72 -13.23 9.67
C ASP A 120 11.70 -13.15 10.85
N GLU A 121 13.00 -13.29 10.60
CA GLU A 121 14.05 -13.13 11.61
C GLU A 121 14.05 -11.75 12.27
N ASP A 122 13.83 -10.67 11.53
CA ASP A 122 13.77 -9.30 12.07
C ASP A 122 12.56 -9.15 13.01
N LEU A 123 11.40 -9.67 12.58
CA LEU A 123 10.17 -9.69 13.39
C LEU A 123 10.32 -10.57 14.64
N ILE A 124 10.95 -11.74 14.50
CA ILE A 124 11.25 -12.65 15.60
C ILE A 124 12.16 -11.98 16.61
N ASN A 125 13.19 -11.25 16.15
CA ASN A 125 14.11 -10.54 17.03
C ASN A 125 13.40 -9.41 17.78
N ALA A 126 12.54 -8.65 17.10
CA ALA A 126 11.72 -7.62 17.72
C ALA A 126 10.80 -8.20 18.82
N LEU A 127 10.12 -9.31 18.55
CA LEU A 127 9.27 -9.99 19.55
C LEU A 127 10.08 -10.45 20.77
N LYS A 128 11.29 -11.00 20.56
CA LYS A 128 12.18 -11.42 21.65
C LYS A 128 12.66 -10.24 22.49
N GLU A 129 12.98 -9.11 21.86
CA GLU A 129 13.49 -7.91 22.55
C GLU A 129 12.48 -7.37 23.56
N ILE A 130 11.19 -7.39 23.22
CA ILE A 130 10.11 -6.98 24.13
C ILE A 130 9.60 -8.12 25.03
N GLY A 131 10.20 -9.31 24.96
CA GLY A 131 9.84 -10.47 25.78
C GLY A 131 8.53 -11.16 25.40
N VAL A 132 8.01 -10.96 24.18
CA VAL A 132 6.82 -11.64 23.67
C VAL A 132 7.19 -13.02 23.13
N THR A 133 6.37 -14.04 23.42
CA THR A 133 6.59 -15.39 22.91
C THR A 133 6.50 -15.43 21.38
N VAL A 134 7.48 -16.05 20.75
CA VAL A 134 7.52 -16.24 19.29
C VAL A 134 6.56 -17.37 18.90
N SER A 135 5.37 -17.01 18.45
CA SER A 135 4.36 -17.92 17.90
C SER A 135 4.00 -17.51 16.47
N LYS A 136 3.43 -18.43 15.69
CA LYS A 136 2.95 -18.14 14.34
C LYS A 136 1.93 -16.99 14.35
N GLU A 137 0.99 -17.03 15.30
CA GLU A 137 -0.04 -16.00 15.50
C GLU A 137 0.56 -14.62 15.80
N ASN A 138 1.56 -14.54 16.68
CA ASN A 138 2.22 -13.26 17.00
C ASN A 138 3.05 -12.72 15.84
N ILE A 139 3.66 -13.61 15.04
CA ILE A 139 4.39 -13.21 13.82
C ILE A 139 3.41 -12.71 12.76
N GLU A 140 2.30 -13.40 12.54
CA GLU A 140 1.26 -12.98 11.59
C GLU A 140 0.66 -11.64 12.00
N ARG A 141 0.33 -11.47 13.28
CA ARG A 141 -0.13 -10.17 13.80
C ARG A 141 0.90 -9.06 13.56
N LEU A 142 2.18 -9.30 13.88
CA LEU A 142 3.21 -8.28 13.68
C LEU A 142 3.44 -7.97 12.19
N LYS A 143 3.30 -8.96 11.30
CA LYS A 143 3.35 -8.74 9.84
C LYS A 143 2.26 -7.79 9.36
N LEU A 144 1.04 -7.96 9.88
CA LEU A 144 -0.09 -7.08 9.54
C LEU A 144 0.16 -5.66 10.03
N GLU A 145 0.52 -5.50 11.31
CA GLU A 145 0.77 -4.18 11.90
C GLU A 145 1.99 -3.46 11.28
N CYS A 146 3.00 -4.21 10.84
CA CYS A 146 4.17 -3.66 10.17
C CYS A 146 3.97 -3.38 8.67
N LEU A 147 2.79 -3.67 8.10
CA LEU A 147 2.57 -3.50 6.67
C LEU A 147 2.78 -2.04 6.21
N HIS A 148 2.47 -1.08 7.09
CA HIS A 148 2.42 0.36 6.76
C HIS A 148 3.48 1.24 7.41
N ILE A 149 4.38 0.67 8.22
CA ILE A 149 5.33 1.47 9.02
C ILE A 149 6.39 2.23 8.17
N PHE A 150 6.47 1.96 6.86
CA PHE A 150 7.36 2.66 5.91
C PHE A 150 6.63 3.28 4.71
N ASP A 151 5.30 3.43 4.79
CA ASP A 151 4.54 4.06 3.70
C ASP A 151 4.90 5.52 3.54
N ASP A 152 5.19 6.21 4.66
CA ASP A 152 5.82 7.53 4.61
C ASP A 152 7.29 7.41 4.20
N LYS A 153 7.53 7.69 2.92
CA LYS A 153 8.87 7.68 2.30
C LYS A 153 9.58 9.02 2.38
N SER A 154 9.02 10.03 3.06
CA SER A 154 9.57 11.40 3.10
C SER A 154 11.03 11.44 3.53
N VAL A 155 11.37 10.78 4.64
CA VAL A 155 12.74 10.70 5.18
C VAL A 155 13.69 10.01 4.19
N ARG A 156 13.27 8.87 3.62
CA ARG A 156 14.07 8.14 2.63
C ARG A 156 14.32 9.00 1.39
N ASN A 157 13.31 9.74 0.93
CA ASN A 157 13.42 10.64 -0.21
C ASN A 157 14.36 11.82 0.08
N GLU A 158 14.33 12.40 1.29
CA GLU A 158 15.28 13.43 1.70
C GLU A 158 16.72 12.91 1.64
N MET A 159 16.98 11.72 2.19
CA MET A 159 18.30 11.08 2.12
C MET A 159 18.77 10.81 0.68
N LEU A 160 17.86 10.40 -0.21
CA LEU A 160 18.17 10.21 -1.63
C LEU A 160 18.52 11.53 -2.31
N VAL A 161 17.81 12.62 -1.99
CA VAL A 161 18.10 13.96 -2.51
C VAL A 161 19.49 14.40 -2.06
N ASP A 162 19.85 14.20 -0.80
CA ASP A 162 21.19 14.53 -0.30
C ASP A 162 22.28 13.70 -0.96
N LYS A 163 22.05 12.39 -1.16
CA LYS A 163 23.00 11.54 -1.88
C LYS A 163 23.15 11.95 -3.35
N ALA A 164 22.06 12.33 -4.01
CA ALA A 164 22.09 12.83 -5.37
C ALA A 164 22.88 14.14 -5.46
N ARG A 165 22.70 15.07 -4.51
CA ARG A 165 23.51 16.31 -4.42
C ARG A 165 25.00 15.97 -4.26
N GLU A 166 25.35 15.04 -3.37
CA GLU A 166 26.74 14.62 -3.17
C GLU A 166 27.35 14.05 -4.46
N ILE A 167 26.64 13.17 -5.16
CA ILE A 167 27.19 12.50 -6.36
C ILE A 167 27.28 13.46 -7.55
N PHE A 168 26.24 14.26 -7.79
CA PHE A 168 26.08 15.00 -9.05
C PHE A 168 26.42 16.49 -8.94
N ASN A 169 26.27 17.13 -7.78
CA ASN A 169 26.65 18.54 -7.63
C ASN A 169 28.14 18.73 -7.29
N SER A 170 28.84 17.68 -6.86
CA SER A 170 30.31 17.69 -6.71
C SER A 170 31.06 17.76 -8.05
N GLN A 171 30.39 17.47 -9.17
CA GLN A 171 31.00 17.54 -10.51
C GLN A 171 31.10 18.97 -11.07
N MET A 172 30.33 19.93 -10.55
CA MET A 172 30.37 21.33 -10.97
C MET A 172 31.64 22.08 -10.52
N HIS A 173 32.44 21.53 -9.59
CA HIS A 173 33.66 22.17 -9.08
C HIS A 173 34.96 21.67 -9.73
N ARG A 174 34.93 20.61 -10.57
CA ARG A 174 36.16 20.09 -11.21
C ARG A 174 36.46 20.65 -12.61
N GLU A 175 35.53 21.35 -13.24
CA GLU A 175 35.77 21.93 -14.59
C GLU A 175 36.38 23.33 -14.58
N ASN A 176 36.62 23.95 -13.41
CA ASN A 176 37.12 25.34 -13.32
C ASN A 176 38.58 25.50 -12.83
N TYR A 177 39.39 24.44 -12.82
CA TYR A 177 40.81 24.55 -12.48
C TYR A 177 41.67 23.68 -13.39
N GLU A 178 42.08 24.20 -14.55
CA GLU A 178 43.45 24.07 -15.06
C GLU A 178 43.78 25.14 -16.15
N LEU A 179 44.81 25.91 -15.80
CA LEU A 179 45.46 27.15 -16.32
C LEU A 179 46.26 26.95 -17.66
N PRO A 180 46.83 27.97 -18.37
CA PRO A 180 47.63 29.06 -17.78
C PRO A 180 47.74 30.43 -18.48
N ASP A 181 48.31 31.36 -17.70
CA ASP A 181 48.87 32.66 -18.09
C ASP A 181 49.79 32.59 -19.32
N CYS A 182 49.53 33.43 -20.33
CA CYS A 182 50.51 33.73 -21.37
C CYS A 182 50.70 35.25 -21.56
N VAL A 183 51.70 35.74 -20.82
CA VAL A 183 52.74 36.71 -21.23
C VAL A 183 52.31 37.91 -22.08
N SER A 184 52.09 39.05 -21.41
CA SER A 184 52.30 40.37 -22.02
C SER A 184 53.76 40.78 -21.83
N SER A 185 54.57 40.72 -22.90
CA SER A 185 55.88 41.40 -22.95
C SER A 185 56.43 41.55 -24.37
N LYS A 186 56.47 42.83 -24.80
CA LYS A 186 57.51 43.54 -25.59
C LYS A 186 57.56 43.38 -27.11
N ASP A 187 57.09 44.44 -27.76
CA ASP A 187 57.86 45.31 -28.67
C ASP A 187 59.10 44.71 -29.35
N THR A 188 59.03 44.54 -30.67
CA THR A 188 60.16 44.81 -31.56
C THR A 188 59.68 45.52 -32.82
N GLU A 189 60.31 46.68 -33.03
CA GLU A 189 60.21 47.58 -34.17
C GLU A 189 60.60 46.96 -35.52
N ASN A 190 60.21 47.71 -36.56
CA ASN A 190 60.91 48.01 -37.81
C ASN A 190 60.75 47.09 -39.03
N GLY A 191 60.42 47.72 -40.16
CA GLY A 191 61.04 47.37 -41.44
C GLY A 191 60.19 47.52 -42.70
N GLU A 192 60.02 48.76 -43.18
CA GLU A 192 60.19 49.17 -44.59
C GLU A 192 59.75 48.22 -45.73
N LYS A 193 58.62 48.53 -46.40
CA LYS A 193 58.54 49.21 -47.73
C LYS A 193 57.15 49.07 -48.35
#